data_AF-A0A957PWY6-F1
#
_entry.id   AF-A0A957PWY6-F1
#
_cell.length_a   1.000
_cell.length_b   1.000
_cell.length_c   1.000
_cell.angle_alpha   90.00
_cell.angle_beta   90.00
_cell.angle_gamma   90.00
#
_symmetry.space_group_name_H-M   'P 1'
#
loop_
_entity.id
_entity.type
_entity.pdbx_description
1 polymer ?
#
loop_
_entity_poly.entity_id
_entity_poly.type
_entity_poly.pdbx_seq_one_letter_code
_entity_poly.pdbx_strand_id
1 'polypeptide(L)'
;MTNQRVPAYPLIVNDPYLSVWSTHDRLTDGWSSHWTGTEQGLCGLIRIDGTPYRFMGPQPRFLGGELPAMTQSAVDVLPTRTTYTFADAGIQLTLTFTTPLLPHDLAILARPITYVDLAVVATDGTTHQVELYLDVSARLVVNTVEQQVVMGRHKLDGKDVLWLGSQEQALLAKAGDNLRIDWGYLYLAAQTDGTATGALGSDVALRRSFVTTGELPATDDFTMPRVVNTRPPHPVATWSFALLAVTAKPTTATVVVAYDDQFSVEHMYRRLRPYWRRDGMDAAGLVRTALAEHAALIARCIAFDEELMTDLRQSGGDSYARLAALAFRQCIAAHKLVAELDGTPLFFSKENFSNGCMGTVDVTYPSSPFFLLFNPALLEAQLT
;
A
#
# COMPACT_ATOMS: atom_id res chain seq x y z
N MET A 1 -13.60 -18.80 12.48
CA MET A 1 -13.24 -18.20 11.17
C MET A 1 -12.05 -18.97 10.62
N THR A 2 -12.13 -19.45 9.39
CA THR A 2 -11.08 -20.26 8.74
C THR A 2 -9.99 -19.35 8.22
N ASN A 3 -8.87 -19.29 8.96
CA ASN A 3 -7.65 -18.55 8.61
C ASN A 3 -7.30 -18.80 7.12
N GLN A 4 -7.47 -17.79 6.26
CA GLN A 4 -7.26 -17.94 4.83
C GLN A 4 -5.76 -17.88 4.56
N ARG A 5 -5.14 -19.04 4.36
CA ARG A 5 -3.74 -19.11 3.95
C ARG A 5 -3.62 -18.94 2.44
N VAL A 6 -2.91 -17.90 2.01
CA VAL A 6 -2.54 -17.66 0.61
C VAL A 6 -1.02 -17.59 0.46
N PRO A 7 -0.46 -17.86 -0.73
CA PRO A 7 0.99 -17.80 -0.94
C PRO A 7 1.59 -16.40 -0.72
N ALA A 8 0.82 -15.36 -1.03
CA ALA A 8 1.18 -13.98 -0.78
C ALA A 8 -0.09 -13.14 -0.54
N TYR A 9 -0.09 -12.36 0.54
CA TYR A 9 -1.16 -11.44 0.90
C TYR A 9 -0.91 -10.08 0.24
N PRO A 10 -1.88 -9.54 -0.52
CA PRO A 10 -1.75 -8.23 -1.15
C PRO A 10 -1.86 -7.12 -0.12
N LEU A 11 -0.88 -6.21 -0.06
CA LEU A 11 -0.90 -5.05 0.85
C LEU A 11 -1.13 -3.75 0.08
N ILE A 12 -0.15 -3.32 -0.74
CA ILE A 12 -0.24 -2.11 -1.57
C ILE A 12 -0.08 -2.57 -3.02
N VAL A 13 -1.19 -2.82 -3.72
CA VAL A 13 -1.17 -3.58 -4.98
C VAL A 13 -2.01 -2.84 -6.03
N ASN A 14 -1.34 -1.98 -6.80
CA ASN A 14 -1.98 -1.09 -7.77
C ASN A 14 -1.62 -1.46 -9.22
N ASP A 15 -0.34 -1.67 -9.48
CA ASP A 15 0.22 -1.93 -10.81
C ASP A 15 1.58 -2.66 -10.67
N PRO A 16 2.31 -3.01 -11.75
CA PRO A 16 3.55 -3.77 -11.66
C PRO A 16 4.70 -3.08 -10.91
N TYR A 17 4.60 -1.79 -10.61
CA TYR A 17 5.64 -1.02 -9.95
C TYR A 17 5.30 -0.72 -8.49
N LEU A 18 4.03 -0.39 -8.20
CA LEU A 18 3.51 -0.22 -6.85
C LEU A 18 2.78 -1.50 -6.40
N SER A 19 3.58 -2.51 -6.05
CA SER A 19 3.13 -3.90 -5.85
C SER A 19 3.81 -4.56 -4.65
N VAL A 20 3.28 -4.34 -3.45
CA VAL A 20 3.81 -4.79 -2.16
C VAL A 20 2.95 -5.89 -1.57
N TRP A 21 3.59 -6.99 -1.19
CA TRP A 21 2.97 -8.23 -0.73
C TRP A 21 3.61 -8.72 0.57
N SER A 22 2.87 -9.49 1.37
CA SER A 22 3.43 -10.30 2.46
C SER A 22 3.43 -11.77 2.06
N THR A 23 4.58 -12.43 2.07
CA THR A 23 4.70 -13.88 1.84
C THR A 23 4.75 -14.68 3.14
N HIS A 24 4.22 -14.12 4.23
CA HIS A 24 4.34 -14.68 5.58
C HIS A 24 2.96 -15.00 6.16
N ASP A 25 2.84 -16.14 6.85
CA ASP A 25 1.59 -16.56 7.50
C ASP A 25 1.15 -15.57 8.59
N ARG A 26 2.11 -14.97 9.31
CA ARG A 26 1.86 -13.82 10.20
C ARG A 26 2.54 -12.58 9.63
N LEU A 27 1.84 -11.45 9.67
CA LEU A 27 2.34 -10.16 9.16
C LEU A 27 3.59 -9.67 9.91
N THR A 28 3.88 -10.28 11.05
CA THR A 28 5.01 -9.98 11.92
C THR A 28 6.21 -10.91 11.73
N ASP A 29 6.14 -11.92 10.85
CA ASP A 29 7.21 -12.91 10.69
C ASP A 29 8.35 -12.43 9.77
N GLY A 30 8.10 -11.43 8.92
CA GLY A 30 9.11 -10.88 8.02
C GLY A 30 8.67 -9.57 7.38
N TRP A 31 9.55 -9.01 6.54
CA TRP A 31 9.23 -7.82 5.76
C TRP A 31 8.30 -8.15 4.60
N SER A 32 7.44 -7.19 4.25
CA SER A 32 6.79 -7.17 2.95
C SER A 32 7.80 -6.99 1.83
N SER A 33 7.45 -7.46 0.64
CA SER A 33 8.31 -7.45 -0.54
C SER A 33 7.53 -7.02 -1.78
N HIS A 34 8.26 -6.47 -2.74
CA HIS A 34 7.78 -6.32 -4.10
C HIS A 34 7.50 -7.69 -4.73
N TRP A 35 6.68 -7.79 -5.79
CA TRP A 35 6.45 -9.07 -6.48
C TRP A 35 7.75 -9.74 -6.96
N THR A 36 8.82 -8.97 -7.15
CA THR A 36 10.15 -9.47 -7.50
C THR A 36 10.90 -10.16 -6.34
N GLY A 37 10.32 -10.21 -5.15
CA GLY A 37 10.96 -10.71 -3.93
C GLY A 37 11.93 -9.72 -3.27
N THR A 38 12.15 -8.54 -3.86
CA THR A 38 12.94 -7.48 -3.22
C THR A 38 12.17 -6.88 -2.06
N GLU A 39 12.77 -6.81 -0.88
CA GLU A 39 12.13 -6.26 0.32
C GLU A 39 11.68 -4.80 0.11
N GLN A 40 10.41 -4.53 0.41
CA GLN A 40 9.78 -3.22 0.44
C GLN A 40 9.01 -3.14 1.75
N GLY A 41 9.75 -2.82 2.82
CA GLY A 41 9.30 -2.98 4.19
C GLY A 41 8.22 -1.97 4.60
N LEU A 42 7.15 -2.51 5.18
CA LEU A 42 6.15 -1.80 5.97
C LEU A 42 6.33 -2.20 7.45
N CYS A 43 6.20 -1.25 8.37
CA CYS A 43 6.25 -1.53 9.80
C CYS A 43 5.03 -0.94 10.51
N GLY A 44 4.46 -1.71 11.43
CA GLY A 44 3.31 -1.33 12.22
C GLY A 44 3.52 -1.67 13.69
N LEU A 45 3.49 -0.66 14.56
CA LEU A 45 3.65 -0.80 16.01
C LEU A 45 2.44 -0.19 16.73
N ILE A 46 2.12 -0.73 17.89
CA ILE A 46 1.04 -0.23 18.75
C ILE A 46 1.55 -0.17 20.19
N ARG A 47 1.09 0.81 20.94
CA ARG A 47 1.25 0.87 22.40
C ARG A 47 -0.12 0.86 23.03
N ILE A 48 -0.30 0.02 24.05
CA ILE A 48 -1.54 -0.14 24.80
C ILE A 48 -1.20 0.14 26.25
N ASP A 49 -1.75 1.23 26.78
CA ASP A 49 -1.47 1.73 28.14
C ASP A 49 0.04 1.81 28.43
N GLY A 50 0.79 2.31 27.44
CA GLY A 50 2.25 2.47 27.49
C GLY A 50 3.07 1.20 27.24
N THR A 51 2.44 0.04 27.01
CA THR A 51 3.14 -1.22 26.69
C THR A 51 3.24 -1.41 25.18
N PRO A 52 4.44 -1.53 24.59
CA PRO A 52 4.62 -1.60 23.14
C PRO A 52 4.52 -3.03 22.58
N TYR A 53 3.90 -3.14 21.41
CA TYR A 53 3.76 -4.35 20.59
C TYR A 53 4.03 -4.04 19.12
N ARG A 54 4.30 -5.08 18.32
CA ARG A 54 4.34 -5.01 16.85
C ARG A 54 3.19 -5.80 16.24
N PHE A 55 2.55 -5.26 15.22
CA PHE A 55 1.53 -5.97 14.43
C PHE A 55 1.92 -6.15 12.96
N MET A 56 2.97 -5.46 12.50
CA MET A 56 3.52 -5.64 11.14
C MET A 56 5.04 -5.42 11.12
N GLY A 57 5.74 -6.34 10.45
CA GLY A 57 7.19 -6.37 10.36
C GLY A 57 7.87 -7.23 11.43
N PRO A 58 9.13 -7.66 11.18
CA PRO A 58 9.87 -8.55 12.05
C PRO A 58 10.39 -7.83 13.31
N GLN A 59 10.93 -8.61 14.23
CA GLN A 59 11.57 -8.11 15.45
C GLN A 59 12.66 -7.05 15.12
N PRO A 60 12.52 -5.80 15.59
CA PRO A 60 13.54 -4.78 15.41
C PRO A 60 14.76 -5.05 16.31
N ARG A 61 15.77 -5.74 15.76
CA ARG A 61 16.97 -6.19 16.52
C ARG A 61 17.75 -5.05 17.19
N PHE A 62 17.66 -3.83 16.68
CA PHE A 62 18.34 -2.65 17.24
C PHE A 62 17.76 -2.12 18.56
N LEU A 63 16.62 -2.67 19.01
CA LEU A 63 16.04 -2.33 20.32
C LEU A 63 16.71 -3.07 21.50
N GLY A 64 17.55 -4.08 21.24
CA GLY A 64 18.29 -4.78 22.30
C GLY A 64 17.44 -5.67 23.23
N GLY A 65 16.15 -5.84 22.92
CA GLY A 65 15.20 -6.70 23.62
C GLY A 65 14.10 -7.18 22.67
N GLU A 66 13.21 -8.05 23.17
CA GLU A 66 12.05 -8.53 22.41
C GLU A 66 10.92 -7.49 22.43
N LEU A 67 10.33 -7.24 21.26
CA LEU A 67 9.12 -6.45 21.13
C LEU A 67 7.99 -7.44 20.79
N PRO A 68 7.06 -7.72 21.71
CA PRO A 68 6.07 -8.77 21.53
C PRO A 68 5.23 -8.53 20.27
N ALA A 69 5.00 -9.60 19.51
CA ALA A 69 4.06 -9.56 18.39
C ALA A 69 2.63 -9.64 18.93
N MET A 70 1.72 -8.84 18.38
CA MET A 70 0.31 -9.09 18.63
C MET A 70 -0.13 -10.42 18.03
N THR A 71 -1.08 -11.07 18.68
CA THR A 71 -1.72 -12.30 18.25
C THR A 71 -2.61 -12.01 17.04
N GLN A 72 -2.13 -12.37 15.84
CA GLN A 72 -2.93 -12.36 14.61
C GLN A 72 -3.99 -13.47 14.66
N SER A 73 -5.25 -13.10 14.81
CA SER A 73 -6.37 -14.03 14.97
C SER A 73 -7.06 -14.37 13.65
N ALA A 74 -7.01 -13.47 12.67
CA ALA A 74 -7.61 -13.68 11.35
C ALA A 74 -6.92 -12.85 10.26
N VAL A 75 -7.02 -13.34 9.02
CA VAL A 75 -6.76 -12.59 7.80
C VAL A 75 -7.79 -13.00 6.74
N ASP A 76 -8.38 -12.00 6.09
CA ASP A 76 -9.33 -12.17 4.98
C ASP A 76 -8.80 -11.43 3.75
N VAL A 77 -8.74 -12.13 2.60
CA VAL A 77 -8.33 -11.54 1.31
C VAL A 77 -9.54 -11.47 0.39
N LEU A 78 -9.91 -10.25 0.03
CA LEU A 78 -11.03 -9.88 -0.83
C LEU A 78 -10.51 -9.18 -2.10
N PRO A 79 -11.34 -9.08 -3.16
CA PRO A 79 -10.95 -8.46 -4.43
C PRO A 79 -10.31 -7.07 -4.29
N THR A 80 -10.80 -6.22 -3.39
CA THR A 80 -10.29 -4.85 -3.18
C THR A 80 -9.74 -4.61 -1.78
N ARG A 81 -9.89 -5.56 -0.85
CA ARG A 81 -9.42 -5.43 0.55
C ARG A 81 -8.61 -6.62 1.08
N THR A 82 -7.65 -6.35 1.96
CA THR A 82 -7.00 -7.37 2.79
C THR A 82 -7.07 -6.90 4.23
N THR A 83 -7.72 -7.69 5.09
CA THR A 83 -8.03 -7.31 6.46
C THR A 83 -7.39 -8.29 7.42
N TYR A 84 -6.55 -7.78 8.31
CA TYR A 84 -5.96 -8.51 9.43
C TYR A 84 -6.67 -8.14 10.73
N THR A 85 -6.88 -9.12 11.60
CA THR A 85 -7.36 -8.89 12.98
C THR A 85 -6.31 -9.37 13.97
N PHE A 86 -6.03 -8.54 14.96
CA PHE A 86 -5.11 -8.80 16.06
C PHE A 86 -5.81 -8.56 17.39
N ALA A 87 -5.42 -9.28 18.45
CA ALA A 87 -6.02 -9.09 19.77
C ALA A 87 -5.02 -9.38 20.89
N ASP A 88 -4.77 -8.39 21.76
CA ASP A 88 -3.98 -8.51 22.99
C ASP A 88 -4.32 -7.38 23.96
N ALA A 89 -4.04 -7.59 25.25
CA ALA A 89 -4.12 -6.56 26.30
C ALA A 89 -5.45 -5.78 26.31
N GLY A 90 -6.57 -6.48 26.13
CA GLY A 90 -7.91 -5.86 26.13
C GLY A 90 -8.26 -5.12 24.83
N ILE A 91 -7.36 -5.05 23.84
CA ILE A 91 -7.56 -4.36 22.57
C ILE A 91 -7.68 -5.35 21.40
N GLN A 92 -8.66 -5.11 20.53
CA GLN A 92 -8.66 -5.64 19.18
C GLN A 92 -8.21 -4.55 18.21
N LEU A 93 -7.24 -4.87 17.35
CA LEU A 93 -6.81 -4.05 16.22
C LEU A 93 -7.25 -4.73 14.92
N THR A 94 -7.94 -3.99 14.07
CA THR A 94 -8.25 -4.38 12.68
C THR A 94 -7.46 -3.49 11.73
N LEU A 95 -6.57 -4.10 10.93
CA LEU A 95 -5.76 -3.45 9.92
C LEU A 95 -6.30 -3.81 8.53
N THR A 96 -6.79 -2.83 7.78
CA THR A 96 -7.34 -3.05 6.44
C THR A 96 -6.55 -2.28 5.39
N PHE A 97 -6.04 -3.01 4.40
CA PHE A 97 -5.49 -2.44 3.17
C PHE A 97 -6.55 -2.44 2.08
N THR A 98 -7.00 -1.27 1.66
CA THR A 98 -7.99 -1.11 0.57
C THR A 98 -7.34 -0.48 -0.65
N THR A 99 -7.30 -1.20 -1.77
CA THR A 99 -6.92 -0.64 -3.07
C THR A 99 -8.17 -0.65 -3.96
N PRO A 100 -8.73 0.51 -4.35
CA PRO A 100 -9.96 0.60 -5.15
C PRO A 100 -9.84 0.09 -6.59
N LEU A 101 -9.52 -1.18 -6.79
CA LEU A 101 -9.42 -1.83 -8.10
C LEU A 101 -10.82 -2.11 -8.68
N LEU A 102 -11.60 -1.06 -8.92
CA LEU A 102 -12.98 -1.12 -9.41
C LEU A 102 -13.00 -1.06 -10.95
N PRO A 103 -13.15 -2.19 -11.67
CA PRO A 103 -12.89 -2.24 -13.11
C PRO A 103 -13.90 -1.44 -13.95
N HIS A 104 -15.10 -1.23 -13.44
CA HIS A 104 -16.16 -0.46 -14.09
C HIS A 104 -15.91 1.06 -14.08
N ASP A 105 -14.93 1.53 -13.32
CA ASP A 105 -14.60 2.95 -13.17
C ASP A 105 -13.10 3.17 -13.42
N LEU A 106 -12.74 3.39 -14.68
CA LEU A 106 -11.34 3.56 -15.09
C LEU A 106 -10.65 4.74 -14.39
N ALA A 107 -11.41 5.77 -14.01
CA ALA A 107 -10.88 6.93 -13.31
C ALA A 107 -10.44 6.59 -11.88
N ILE A 108 -11.13 5.65 -11.23
CA ILE A 108 -10.76 5.12 -9.90
C ILE A 108 -9.71 4.01 -10.03
N LEU A 109 -9.90 3.06 -10.95
CA LEU A 109 -8.98 1.95 -11.21
C LEU A 109 -7.54 2.44 -11.48
N ALA A 110 -7.40 3.55 -12.21
CA ALA A 110 -6.10 4.12 -12.54
C ALA A 110 -5.38 4.78 -11.36
N ARG A 111 -6.07 5.09 -10.25
CA ARG A 111 -5.47 5.84 -9.14
C ARG A 111 -4.52 4.93 -8.37
N PRO A 112 -3.23 5.27 -8.28
CA PRO A 112 -2.24 4.51 -7.51
C PRO A 112 -2.38 4.83 -6.01
N ILE A 113 -3.51 4.45 -5.42
CA ILE A 113 -3.91 4.74 -4.04
C ILE A 113 -4.22 3.45 -3.29
N THR A 114 -3.58 3.28 -2.13
CA THR A 114 -3.99 2.31 -1.13
C THR A 114 -4.29 3.02 0.18
N TYR A 115 -5.48 2.77 0.73
CA TYR A 115 -5.87 3.18 2.08
C TYR A 115 -5.42 2.12 3.08
N VAL A 116 -4.81 2.57 4.18
CA VAL A 116 -4.42 1.73 5.32
C VAL A 116 -5.21 2.22 6.53
N ASP A 117 -6.28 1.49 6.85
CA ASP A 117 -7.17 1.79 7.97
C ASP A 117 -6.76 0.95 9.19
N LEU A 118 -6.55 1.61 10.33
CA LEU A 118 -6.23 1.00 11.63
C LEU A 118 -7.40 1.29 12.58
N ALA A 119 -8.28 0.31 12.78
CA ALA A 119 -9.41 0.42 13.69
C ALA A 119 -9.13 -0.31 15.00
N VAL A 120 -9.30 0.37 16.12
CA VAL A 120 -9.09 -0.20 17.47
C VAL A 120 -10.38 -0.16 18.29
N VAL A 121 -10.59 -1.22 19.07
CA VAL A 121 -11.75 -1.40 19.95
C VAL A 121 -11.28 -2.02 21.27
N ALA A 122 -11.76 -1.50 22.40
CA ALA A 122 -11.61 -2.14 23.69
C ALA A 122 -12.60 -3.31 23.84
N THR A 123 -12.10 -4.45 24.25
CA THR A 123 -12.81 -5.73 24.31
C THR A 123 -13.02 -6.25 25.73
N ASP A 124 -12.41 -5.62 26.73
CA ASP A 124 -12.48 -6.02 28.14
C ASP A 124 -13.42 -5.15 28.99
N GLY A 125 -14.07 -4.15 28.38
CA GLY A 125 -14.97 -3.21 29.05
C GLY A 125 -14.27 -2.05 29.75
N THR A 126 -12.95 -1.94 29.65
CA THR A 126 -12.18 -0.80 30.15
C THR A 126 -11.88 0.21 29.03
N THR A 127 -11.46 1.41 29.42
CA THR A 127 -11.01 2.43 28.46
C THR A 127 -9.48 2.43 28.44
N HIS A 128 -8.89 2.37 27.25
CA HIS A 128 -7.44 2.30 27.08
C HIS A 128 -6.89 3.56 26.40
N GLN A 129 -5.61 3.84 26.65
CA GLN A 129 -4.81 4.72 25.82
C GLN A 129 -4.08 3.89 24.78
N VAL A 130 -4.22 4.26 23.50
CA VAL A 130 -3.60 3.54 22.40
C VAL A 130 -2.83 4.50 21.51
N GLU A 131 -1.54 4.26 21.32
CA GLU A 131 -0.75 4.91 20.28
C GLU A 131 -0.48 3.95 19.13
N LEU A 132 -0.68 4.41 17.90
CA LEU A 132 -0.44 3.63 16.67
C LEU A 132 0.72 4.23 15.89
N TYR A 133 1.52 3.39 15.25
CA TYR A 133 2.66 3.78 14.42
C TYR A 133 2.63 2.98 13.11
N LEU A 134 2.79 3.66 11.99
CA LEU A 134 2.95 3.07 10.67
C LEU A 134 4.11 3.75 9.93
N ASP A 135 5.08 2.97 9.45
CA ASP A 135 6.11 3.48 8.55
C ASP A 135 6.20 2.70 7.23
N VAL A 136 6.68 3.42 6.22
CA VAL A 136 6.95 2.91 4.88
C VAL A 136 8.41 3.17 4.53
N SER A 137 9.11 2.13 4.09
CA SER A 137 10.51 2.21 3.71
C SER A 137 10.74 2.99 2.42
N ALA A 138 11.85 3.74 2.36
CA ALA A 138 12.34 4.34 1.12
C ALA A 138 12.73 3.30 0.04
N ARG A 139 12.75 1.99 0.36
CA ARG A 139 12.85 0.90 -0.64
C ARG A 139 11.70 0.89 -1.65
N LEU A 140 10.58 1.54 -1.36
CA LEU A 140 9.45 1.68 -2.28
C LEU A 140 9.70 2.70 -3.40
N VAL A 141 10.76 3.52 -3.32
CA VAL A 141 11.07 4.57 -4.30
C VAL A 141 12.43 4.39 -4.97
N VAL A 142 13.01 3.20 -4.88
CA VAL A 142 14.27 2.85 -5.52
C VAL A 142 14.18 1.48 -6.17
N ASN A 143 14.99 1.29 -7.20
CA ASN A 143 15.22 0.00 -7.79
C ASN A 143 16.16 -0.78 -6.86
N THR A 144 17.39 -0.30 -6.65
CA THR A 144 18.38 -0.97 -5.80
C THR A 144 18.70 -0.20 -4.53
N VAL A 145 19.20 -0.89 -3.52
CA VAL A 145 19.44 -0.31 -2.18
C VAL A 145 20.67 0.60 -2.11
N GLU A 146 21.50 0.62 -3.16
CA GLU A 146 22.63 1.53 -3.33
C GLU A 146 22.18 2.92 -3.78
N GLN A 147 20.95 3.04 -4.29
CA GLN A 147 20.42 4.33 -4.72
C GLN A 147 20.18 5.26 -3.54
N GLN A 148 20.27 6.55 -3.85
CA GLN A 148 20.05 7.64 -2.93
C GLN A 148 18.61 8.14 -3.03
N VAL A 149 18.05 8.54 -1.89
CA VAL A 149 16.70 9.09 -1.77
C VAL A 149 16.73 10.48 -1.16
N VAL A 150 15.71 11.25 -1.52
CA VAL A 150 15.33 12.52 -0.90
C VAL A 150 13.92 12.38 -0.36
N MET A 151 13.60 13.17 0.67
CA MET A 151 12.30 13.12 1.32
C MET A 151 11.93 14.51 1.82
N GLY A 152 10.66 14.72 2.11
CA GLY A 152 10.22 16.01 2.63
C GLY A 152 8.74 16.05 2.91
N ARG A 153 8.24 17.26 3.17
CA ARG A 153 6.83 17.52 3.42
C ARG A 153 6.29 18.55 2.47
N HIS A 154 5.05 18.35 2.07
CA HIS A 154 4.22 19.39 1.46
C HIS A 154 3.10 19.78 2.42
N LYS A 155 2.57 20.99 2.24
CA LYS A 155 1.32 21.43 2.85
C LYS A 155 0.21 21.31 1.81
N LEU A 156 -0.82 20.54 2.13
CA LEU A 156 -2.03 20.40 1.33
C LEU A 156 -3.23 20.79 2.20
N ASP A 157 -3.82 21.95 1.90
CA ASP A 157 -4.94 22.52 2.68
C ASP A 157 -4.65 22.57 4.20
N GLY A 158 -3.42 22.96 4.55
CA GLY A 158 -2.93 23.06 5.93
C GLY A 158 -2.44 21.74 6.55
N LYS A 159 -2.68 20.59 5.90
CA LYS A 159 -2.25 19.27 6.37
C LYS A 159 -0.88 18.90 5.80
N ASP A 160 -0.10 18.17 6.58
CA ASP A 160 1.17 17.60 6.11
C ASP A 160 0.91 16.43 5.17
N VAL A 161 1.67 16.39 4.08
CA VAL A 161 1.82 15.23 3.21
C VAL A 161 3.31 14.91 3.14
N LEU A 162 3.69 13.75 3.67
CA LEU A 162 5.08 13.28 3.62
C LEU A 162 5.35 12.73 2.22
N TRP A 163 6.56 12.92 1.71
CA TRP A 163 6.95 12.37 0.41
C TRP A 163 8.36 11.79 0.42
N LEU A 164 8.57 10.78 -0.42
CA LEU A 164 9.83 10.08 -0.67
C LEU A 164 10.04 9.98 -2.18
N GLY A 165 11.28 10.08 -2.64
CA GLY A 165 11.64 9.82 -4.03
C GLY A 165 13.12 9.44 -4.17
N SER A 166 13.47 8.72 -5.23
CA SER A 166 14.88 8.61 -5.61
C SER A 166 15.45 10.00 -5.88
N GLN A 167 16.74 10.20 -5.62
CA GLN A 167 17.40 11.46 -5.95
C GLN A 167 17.56 11.64 -7.46
N GLU A 168 17.87 10.55 -8.17
CA GLU A 168 18.24 10.59 -9.59
C GLU A 168 17.04 10.89 -10.50
N GLN A 169 15.85 10.37 -10.17
CA GLN A 169 14.62 10.57 -10.95
C GLN A 169 14.82 10.22 -12.44
N ALA A 170 15.50 9.10 -12.71
CA ALA A 170 15.81 8.63 -14.07
C ALA A 170 14.56 8.04 -14.76
N LEU A 171 13.67 8.94 -15.18
CA LEU A 171 12.36 8.61 -15.76
C LEU A 171 12.46 7.59 -16.90
N LEU A 172 11.88 6.40 -16.69
CA LEU A 172 11.79 5.33 -17.68
C LEU A 172 13.15 4.94 -18.30
N ALA A 173 14.24 5.13 -17.55
CA ALA A 173 15.60 4.90 -18.05
C ALA A 173 16.03 3.43 -18.04
N LYS A 174 15.22 2.55 -17.44
CA LYS A 174 15.53 1.12 -17.25
C LYS A 174 14.44 0.27 -17.91
N ALA A 175 14.87 -0.79 -18.58
CA ALA A 175 14.00 -1.79 -19.18
C ALA A 175 14.47 -3.19 -18.78
N GLY A 176 13.55 -4.14 -18.85
CA GLY A 176 13.81 -5.53 -18.52
C GLY A 176 13.04 -6.01 -17.30
N ASP A 177 13.48 -7.15 -16.82
CA ASP A 177 12.87 -7.92 -15.76
C ASP A 177 13.46 -7.57 -14.39
N ASN A 178 12.77 -7.96 -13.32
CA ASN A 178 13.18 -7.67 -11.95
C ASN A 178 13.55 -6.18 -11.77
N LEU A 179 12.58 -5.31 -12.07
CA LEU A 179 12.69 -3.86 -11.91
C LEU A 179 11.62 -3.35 -10.94
N ARG A 180 12.03 -2.47 -10.02
CA ARG A 180 11.12 -1.64 -9.21
C ARG A 180 11.19 -0.21 -9.74
N ILE A 181 10.19 0.59 -9.38
CA ILE A 181 10.15 2.00 -9.73
C ILE A 181 11.18 2.79 -8.93
N ASP A 182 11.90 3.66 -9.64
CA ASP A 182 12.90 4.55 -9.07
C ASP A 182 12.83 5.97 -9.65
N TRP A 183 11.65 6.35 -10.14
CA TRP A 183 11.30 7.69 -10.56
C TRP A 183 9.90 8.04 -10.05
N GLY A 184 9.57 9.32 -10.02
CA GLY A 184 8.36 9.78 -9.37
C GLY A 184 8.49 9.81 -7.85
N TYR A 185 7.35 9.95 -7.18
CA TYR A 185 7.29 10.22 -5.75
C TYR A 185 6.18 9.41 -5.07
N LEU A 186 6.52 8.82 -3.93
CA LEU A 186 5.58 8.23 -2.99
C LEU A 186 5.11 9.33 -2.04
N TYR A 187 3.80 9.40 -1.79
CA TYR A 187 3.18 10.32 -0.84
C TYR A 187 2.45 9.54 0.27
N LEU A 188 2.60 9.99 1.50
CA LEU A 188 1.85 9.50 2.66
C LEU A 188 1.10 10.65 3.31
N ALA A 189 -0.22 10.55 3.36
CA ALA A 189 -1.09 11.50 4.04
C ALA A 189 -1.93 10.78 5.10
N ALA A 190 -2.08 11.39 6.27
CA ALA A 190 -2.99 10.86 7.28
C ALA A 190 -4.33 11.61 7.26
N GLN A 191 -5.41 10.89 7.50
CA GLN A 191 -6.66 11.51 7.91
C GLN A 191 -6.52 11.86 9.39
N THR A 192 -6.50 13.16 9.69
CA THR A 192 -6.25 13.68 11.04
C THR A 192 -7.46 14.43 11.57
N ASP A 193 -7.78 14.16 12.83
CA ASP A 193 -8.65 14.93 13.72
C ASP A 193 -7.84 15.70 14.79
N GLY A 194 -6.52 15.85 14.57
CA GLY A 194 -5.58 16.47 15.52
C GLY A 194 -4.74 15.47 16.31
N THR A 195 -4.98 14.16 16.15
CA THR A 195 -4.24 13.10 16.86
C THR A 195 -3.03 12.56 16.11
N ALA A 196 -2.85 12.93 14.84
CA ALA A 196 -1.81 12.38 13.96
C ALA A 196 -0.54 13.25 13.91
N THR A 197 0.63 12.64 14.06
CA THR A 197 1.95 13.26 13.87
C THR A 197 2.73 12.52 12.80
N GLY A 198 3.28 13.25 11.83
CA GLY A 198 4.16 12.71 10.80
C GLY A 198 5.64 12.94 11.13
N ALA A 199 6.52 12.03 10.72
CA ALA A 199 7.97 12.20 10.78
C ALA A 199 8.71 11.52 9.62
N LEU A 200 9.88 12.06 9.27
CA LEU A 200 10.81 11.55 8.28
C LEU A 200 12.16 11.31 8.93
N GLY A 201 12.74 10.13 8.75
CA GLY A 201 14.03 9.83 9.39
C GLY A 201 14.47 8.39 9.25
N SER A 202 15.45 8.01 10.08
CA SER A 202 15.84 6.60 10.18
C SER A 202 14.81 5.77 10.93
N ASP A 203 14.54 4.57 10.44
CA ASP A 203 13.72 3.56 11.11
C ASP A 203 14.19 3.29 12.55
N VAL A 204 15.50 3.23 12.79
CA VAL A 204 16.09 3.02 14.12
C VAL A 204 15.69 4.13 15.09
N ALA A 205 15.80 5.40 14.70
CA ALA A 205 15.48 6.52 15.57
C ALA A 205 13.97 6.65 15.81
N LEU A 206 13.17 6.58 14.74
CA LEU A 206 11.72 6.77 14.81
C LEU A 206 11.04 5.64 15.59
N ARG A 207 11.35 4.37 15.27
CA ARG A 207 10.78 3.22 15.97
C ARG A 207 11.23 3.16 17.43
N ARG A 208 12.49 3.51 17.74
CA ARG A 208 12.96 3.58 19.14
C ARG A 208 12.22 4.64 19.93
N SER A 209 12.09 5.86 19.37
CA SER A 209 11.33 6.94 20.01
C SER A 209 9.91 6.49 20.33
N PHE A 210 9.21 5.92 19.34
CA PHE A 210 7.85 5.44 19.52
C PHE A 210 7.77 4.34 20.58
N VAL A 211 8.61 3.31 20.51
CA VAL A 211 8.59 2.19 21.48
C VAL A 211 8.90 2.67 22.90
N THR A 212 9.71 3.70 23.09
CA THR A 212 10.05 4.23 24.42
C THR A 212 9.00 5.20 24.96
N THR A 213 8.44 6.06 24.10
CA THR A 213 7.66 7.24 24.55
C THR A 213 6.22 7.27 24.07
N GLY A 214 5.87 6.54 23.00
CA GLY A 214 4.61 6.70 22.26
C GLY A 214 4.65 7.82 21.23
N GLU A 215 5.74 8.58 21.16
CA GLU A 215 5.85 9.78 20.34
C GLU A 215 6.94 9.66 19.27
N LEU A 216 6.76 10.43 18.19
CA LEU A 216 7.80 10.63 17.18
C LEU A 216 8.71 11.80 17.60
N PRO A 217 9.99 11.81 17.19
CA PRO A 217 10.85 12.96 17.38
C PRO A 217 10.22 14.23 16.78
N ALA A 218 10.38 15.36 17.46
CA ALA A 218 9.83 16.64 17.02
C ALA A 218 10.46 17.19 15.73
N THR A 219 11.61 16.65 15.32
CA THR A 219 12.41 17.14 14.21
C THR A 219 12.66 16.03 13.20
N ASP A 220 12.40 16.33 11.93
CA ASP A 220 12.78 15.46 10.82
C ASP A 220 14.29 15.36 10.65
N ASP A 221 14.73 14.30 9.99
CA ASP A 221 16.11 14.17 9.57
C ASP A 221 16.43 15.08 8.38
N PHE A 222 17.25 16.10 8.61
CA PHE A 222 17.71 17.03 7.58
C PHE A 222 18.85 16.48 6.71
N THR A 223 19.41 15.32 7.05
CA THR A 223 20.54 14.76 6.31
C THR A 223 20.05 14.14 5.02
N MET A 224 20.31 14.81 3.90
CA MET A 224 19.92 14.35 2.56
C MET A 224 21.02 14.67 1.52
N PRO A 225 21.17 13.86 0.45
CA PRO A 225 20.42 12.62 0.18
C PRO A 225 20.85 11.47 1.11
N ARG A 226 20.04 10.41 1.17
CA ARG A 226 20.32 9.21 1.99
C ARG A 226 20.41 7.96 1.13
N VAL A 227 21.43 7.14 1.36
CA VAL A 227 21.47 5.78 0.79
C VAL A 227 20.50 4.90 1.55
N VAL A 228 19.75 4.05 0.83
CA VAL A 228 18.76 3.13 1.43
C VAL A 228 19.45 2.00 2.22
N ASN A 229 20.56 1.48 1.70
CA ASN A 229 21.42 0.45 2.28
C ASN A 229 20.77 -0.94 2.48
N THR A 230 21.62 -1.96 2.55
CA THR A 230 21.21 -3.35 2.86
C THR A 230 20.91 -3.56 4.35
N ARG A 231 21.51 -2.76 5.24
CA ARG A 231 21.34 -2.85 6.69
C ARG A 231 20.79 -1.53 7.26
N PRO A 232 20.03 -1.59 8.38
CA PRO A 232 19.61 -0.38 9.07
C PRO A 232 20.82 0.49 9.48
N PRO A 233 20.65 1.82 9.61
CA PRO A 233 19.38 2.54 9.52
C PRO A 233 18.87 2.73 8.07
N HIS A 234 17.56 2.52 7.87
CA HIS A 234 16.86 2.77 6.60
C HIS A 234 16.07 4.08 6.68
N PRO A 235 16.03 4.91 5.61
CA PRO A 235 15.14 6.05 5.54
C PRO A 235 13.68 5.59 5.44
N VAL A 236 12.79 6.20 6.22
CA VAL A 236 11.35 5.90 6.24
C VAL A 236 10.52 7.18 6.36
N ALA A 237 9.27 7.11 5.88
CA ALA A 237 8.23 8.07 6.20
C ALA A 237 7.20 7.42 7.14
N THR A 238 6.80 8.16 8.17
CA THR A 238 6.06 7.60 9.30
C THR A 238 4.88 8.49 9.68
N TRP A 239 3.76 7.85 10.04
CA TRP A 239 2.67 8.47 10.77
C TRP A 239 2.47 7.77 12.12
N SER A 240 2.26 8.56 13.17
CA SER A 240 1.84 8.11 14.49
C SER A 240 0.50 8.74 14.86
N PHE A 241 -0.33 8.04 15.64
CA PHE A 241 -1.65 8.49 16.09
C PHE A 241 -1.80 8.24 17.58
N ALA A 242 -2.21 9.25 18.35
CA ALA A 242 -2.48 9.14 19.78
C ALA A 242 -3.99 9.06 20.05
N LEU A 243 -4.51 7.85 20.25
CA LEU A 243 -5.92 7.56 20.54
C LEU A 243 -6.12 7.42 22.06
N LEU A 244 -6.33 8.55 22.73
CA LEU A 244 -6.25 8.64 24.21
C LEU A 244 -7.46 8.05 24.97
N ALA A 245 -8.52 7.64 24.27
CA ALA A 245 -9.72 7.09 24.90
C ALA A 245 -10.39 6.04 23.99
N VAL A 246 -9.78 4.86 23.88
CA VAL A 246 -10.34 3.73 23.14
C VAL A 246 -11.32 2.98 24.03
N THR A 247 -12.54 2.80 23.54
CA THR A 247 -13.64 2.11 24.25
C THR A 247 -14.18 0.97 23.37
N ALA A 248 -15.32 0.37 23.75
CA ALA A 248 -16.02 -0.60 22.91
C ALA A 248 -16.52 0.00 21.56
N LYS A 249 -16.53 1.32 21.40
CA LYS A 249 -16.81 1.97 20.11
C LYS A 249 -15.52 2.03 19.26
N PRO A 250 -15.56 1.56 18.00
CA PRO A 250 -14.40 1.65 17.10
C PRO A 250 -13.89 3.08 16.94
N THR A 251 -12.58 3.22 17.08
CA THR A 251 -11.82 4.43 16.73
C THR A 251 -10.86 4.07 15.61
N THR A 252 -10.82 4.89 14.55
CA THR A 252 -10.07 4.58 13.33
C THR A 252 -9.06 5.66 13.02
N ALA A 253 -7.84 5.25 12.69
CA ALA A 253 -6.82 6.07 12.06
C ALA A 253 -6.60 5.60 10.61
N THR A 254 -6.39 6.52 9.68
CA THR A 254 -6.22 6.20 8.26
C THR A 254 -4.96 6.85 7.71
N VAL A 255 -4.17 6.06 6.98
CA VAL A 255 -3.07 6.55 6.14
C VAL A 255 -3.38 6.25 4.68
N VAL A 256 -3.29 7.27 3.84
CA VAL A 256 -3.33 7.17 2.38
C VAL A 256 -1.90 7.02 1.89
N VAL A 257 -1.63 5.92 1.17
CA VAL A 257 -0.40 5.72 0.41
C VAL A 257 -0.69 5.98 -1.06
N ALA A 258 -0.01 6.96 -1.65
CA ALA A 258 -0.17 7.35 -3.04
C ALA A 258 1.17 7.34 -3.78
N TYR A 259 1.16 7.12 -5.09
CA TYR A 259 2.37 7.23 -5.90
C TYR A 259 2.13 8.07 -7.15
N ASP A 260 3.02 8.99 -7.47
CA ASP A 260 3.00 9.71 -8.75
C ASP A 260 4.24 9.34 -9.55
N ASP A 261 4.07 8.46 -10.53
CA ASP A 261 5.11 8.05 -11.47
C ASP A 261 5.35 9.11 -12.56
N GLN A 262 4.53 10.16 -12.64
CA GLN A 262 4.57 11.26 -13.63
C GLN A 262 4.33 10.83 -15.09
N PHE A 263 5.11 9.86 -15.56
CA PHE A 263 4.98 9.09 -16.79
C PHE A 263 5.13 7.61 -16.47
N SER A 264 4.21 6.80 -16.96
CA SER A 264 4.09 5.39 -16.58
C SER A 264 4.83 4.45 -17.50
N VAL A 265 4.83 4.74 -18.80
CA VAL A 265 5.43 3.88 -19.83
C VAL A 265 6.01 4.72 -20.96
N GLU A 266 6.97 4.16 -21.67
CA GLU A 266 7.38 4.64 -22.99
C GLU A 266 6.84 3.67 -24.04
N HIS A 267 5.89 4.13 -24.86
CA HIS A 267 5.25 3.37 -25.92
C HIS A 267 5.56 4.02 -27.27
N MET A 268 6.18 3.27 -28.19
CA MET A 268 6.56 3.75 -29.53
C MET A 268 7.34 5.09 -29.49
N TYR A 269 8.36 5.16 -28.63
CA TYR A 269 9.20 6.34 -28.38
C TYR A 269 8.46 7.56 -27.80
N ARG A 270 7.26 7.36 -27.24
CA ARG A 270 6.48 8.40 -26.56
C ARG A 270 6.26 8.03 -25.12
N ARG A 271 6.50 8.98 -24.22
CA ARG A 271 6.23 8.82 -22.79
C ARG A 271 4.77 9.14 -22.53
N LEU A 272 4.03 8.14 -22.07
CA LEU A 272 2.61 8.27 -21.77
C LEU A 272 2.40 8.50 -20.28
N ARG A 273 1.39 9.31 -19.96
CA ARG A 273 1.00 9.58 -18.57
C ARG A 273 0.06 8.50 -18.06
N PRO A 274 0.04 8.23 -16.74
CA PRO A 274 -0.98 7.37 -16.17
C PRO A 274 -2.38 7.92 -16.45
N TYR A 275 -3.35 7.03 -16.60
CA TYR A 275 -4.70 7.40 -17.03
C TYR A 275 -5.42 8.35 -16.06
N TRP A 276 -5.08 8.33 -14.77
CA TRP A 276 -5.65 9.25 -13.78
C TRP A 276 -5.26 10.72 -14.02
N ARG A 277 -4.18 10.99 -14.76
CA ARG A 277 -3.72 12.35 -15.12
C ARG A 277 -4.36 12.91 -16.39
N ARG A 278 -5.18 12.13 -17.11
CA ARG A 278 -5.69 12.51 -18.45
C ARG A 278 -6.47 13.83 -18.48
N ASP A 279 -7.18 14.14 -17.40
CA ASP A 279 -8.01 15.35 -17.26
C ASP A 279 -7.28 16.47 -16.47
N GLY A 280 -5.95 16.40 -16.38
CA GLY A 280 -5.12 17.42 -15.74
C GLY A 280 -4.97 17.31 -14.22
N MET A 281 -5.46 16.23 -13.60
CA MET A 281 -5.23 15.98 -12.17
C MET A 281 -3.71 15.85 -11.89
N ASP A 282 -3.25 16.55 -10.85
CA ASP A 282 -1.88 16.46 -10.35
C ASP A 282 -1.78 15.65 -9.05
N ALA A 283 -0.57 15.47 -8.52
CA ALA A 283 -0.35 14.70 -7.30
C ALA A 283 -1.09 15.31 -6.09
N ALA A 284 -1.17 16.64 -6.00
CA ALA A 284 -1.92 17.33 -4.96
C ALA A 284 -3.42 17.05 -5.09
N GLY A 285 -3.97 17.10 -6.30
CA GLY A 285 -5.35 16.73 -6.62
C GLY A 285 -5.65 15.28 -6.31
N LEU A 286 -4.73 14.35 -6.63
CA LEU A 286 -4.86 12.93 -6.32
C LEU A 286 -4.98 12.69 -4.81
N VAL A 287 -4.03 13.21 -4.02
CA VAL A 287 -4.03 13.03 -2.55
C VAL A 287 -5.25 13.72 -1.92
N ARG A 288 -5.59 14.94 -2.37
CA ARG A 288 -6.77 15.68 -1.87
C ARG A 288 -8.06 14.89 -2.11
N THR A 289 -8.23 14.38 -3.33
CA THR A 289 -9.41 13.61 -3.72
C THR A 289 -9.48 12.30 -2.94
N ALA A 290 -8.36 11.59 -2.79
CA ALA A 290 -8.30 10.35 -2.01
C ALA A 290 -8.73 10.58 -0.54
N LEU A 291 -8.24 11.65 0.10
CA LEU A 291 -8.64 11.99 1.47
C LEU A 291 -10.13 12.37 1.56
N ALA A 292 -10.66 13.11 0.59
CA ALA A 292 -12.04 13.55 0.60
C ALA A 292 -13.04 12.42 0.32
N GLU A 293 -12.68 11.48 -0.56
CA GLU A 293 -13.56 10.39 -1.02
C GLU A 293 -13.41 9.10 -0.24
N HIS A 294 -12.50 9.03 0.76
CA HIS A 294 -12.18 7.82 1.53
C HIS A 294 -13.43 7.02 1.93
N ALA A 295 -14.34 7.61 2.72
CA ALA A 295 -15.52 6.89 3.22
C ALA A 295 -16.42 6.35 2.08
N ALA A 296 -16.62 7.13 1.03
CA ALA A 296 -17.43 6.74 -0.12
C ALA A 296 -16.76 5.61 -0.93
N LEU A 297 -15.44 5.67 -1.12
CA LEU A 297 -14.69 4.64 -1.83
C LEU A 297 -14.59 3.34 -1.03
N ILE A 298 -14.38 3.39 0.28
CA ILE A 298 -14.41 2.20 1.14
C ILE A 298 -15.77 1.51 1.04
N ALA A 299 -16.89 2.26 1.06
CA ALA A 299 -18.23 1.71 0.90
C ALA A 299 -18.42 1.03 -0.48
N ARG A 300 -17.94 1.64 -1.56
CA ARG A 300 -17.97 1.04 -2.90
C ARG A 300 -17.15 -0.25 -2.98
N CYS A 301 -15.97 -0.27 -2.38
CA CYS A 301 -15.11 -1.46 -2.30
C CYS A 301 -15.77 -2.60 -1.51
N ILE A 302 -16.43 -2.28 -0.38
CA ILE A 302 -17.19 -3.25 0.40
C ILE A 302 -18.30 -3.87 -0.44
N ALA A 303 -19.12 -3.04 -1.10
CA ALA A 303 -20.22 -3.51 -1.92
C ALA A 303 -19.73 -4.40 -3.08
N PHE A 304 -18.66 -3.97 -3.77
CA PHE A 304 -18.06 -4.75 -4.84
C PHE A 304 -17.49 -6.10 -4.36
N ASP A 305 -16.79 -6.10 -3.22
CA ASP A 305 -16.28 -7.34 -2.62
C ASP A 305 -17.42 -8.29 -2.25
N GLU A 306 -18.52 -7.79 -1.68
CA GLU A 306 -19.68 -8.58 -1.27
C GLU A 306 -20.40 -9.20 -2.48
N GLU A 307 -20.64 -8.41 -3.52
CA GLU A 307 -21.25 -8.86 -4.78
C GLU A 307 -20.38 -9.95 -5.43
N LEU A 308 -19.12 -9.64 -5.73
CA LEU A 308 -18.25 -10.57 -6.44
C LEU A 308 -17.99 -11.85 -5.63
N MET A 309 -17.81 -11.76 -4.31
CA MET A 309 -17.63 -12.94 -3.48
C MET A 309 -18.90 -13.79 -3.38
N THR A 310 -20.09 -13.19 -3.49
CA THR A 310 -21.36 -13.94 -3.55
C THR A 310 -21.43 -14.74 -4.85
N ASP A 311 -21.18 -14.10 -5.98
CA ASP A 311 -21.21 -14.73 -7.30
C ASP A 311 -20.19 -15.88 -7.43
N LEU A 312 -18.98 -15.65 -6.94
CA LEU A 312 -17.93 -16.66 -6.95
C LEU A 312 -18.28 -17.86 -6.06
N ARG A 313 -18.87 -17.64 -4.88
CA ARG A 313 -19.34 -18.74 -4.02
C ARG A 313 -20.46 -19.53 -4.66
N GLN A 314 -21.39 -18.86 -5.33
CA GLN A 314 -22.44 -19.55 -6.07
C GLN A 314 -21.88 -20.38 -7.23
N SER A 315 -20.82 -19.89 -7.87
CA SER A 315 -20.19 -20.54 -9.03
C SER A 315 -19.32 -21.75 -8.65
N GLY A 316 -18.60 -21.70 -7.53
CA GLY A 316 -17.61 -22.73 -7.19
C GLY A 316 -17.36 -22.97 -5.71
N GLY A 317 -18.18 -22.41 -4.82
CA GLY A 317 -18.04 -22.53 -3.37
C GLY A 317 -16.94 -21.64 -2.76
N ASP A 318 -16.76 -21.73 -1.44
CA ASP A 318 -15.86 -20.85 -0.68
C ASP A 318 -14.39 -20.94 -1.11
N SER A 319 -13.88 -22.14 -1.39
CA SER A 319 -12.50 -22.32 -1.82
C SER A 319 -12.22 -21.66 -3.17
N TYR A 320 -13.18 -21.75 -4.10
CA TYR A 320 -13.08 -21.09 -5.40
C TYR A 320 -13.13 -19.57 -5.25
N ALA A 321 -14.06 -19.05 -4.45
CA ALA A 321 -14.17 -17.60 -4.20
C ALA A 321 -12.88 -17.01 -3.60
N ARG A 322 -12.26 -17.70 -2.63
CA ARG A 322 -10.98 -17.30 -2.04
C ARG A 322 -9.84 -17.26 -3.06
N LEU A 323 -9.77 -18.27 -3.94
CA LEU A 323 -8.75 -18.32 -5.00
C LEU A 323 -8.97 -17.20 -6.02
N ALA A 324 -10.22 -17.00 -6.46
CA ALA A 324 -10.58 -15.99 -7.44
C ALA A 324 -10.38 -14.56 -6.91
N ALA A 325 -10.62 -14.29 -5.62
CA ALA A 325 -10.30 -12.99 -5.00
C ALA A 325 -8.79 -12.65 -5.09
N LEU A 326 -7.93 -13.65 -4.88
CA LEU A 326 -6.48 -13.47 -5.05
C LEU A 326 -6.11 -13.26 -6.52
N ALA A 327 -6.65 -14.10 -7.42
CA ALA A 327 -6.41 -13.98 -8.85
C ALA A 327 -6.88 -12.64 -9.42
N PHE A 328 -7.98 -12.08 -8.90
CA PHE A 328 -8.48 -10.75 -9.26
C PHE A 328 -7.41 -9.67 -9.04
N ARG A 329 -6.82 -9.63 -7.84
CA ARG A 329 -5.78 -8.65 -7.51
C ARG A 329 -4.51 -8.85 -8.32
N GLN A 330 -4.09 -10.10 -8.53
CA GLN A 330 -2.91 -10.42 -9.33
C GLN A 330 -3.09 -10.02 -10.79
N CYS A 331 -4.27 -10.29 -11.37
CA CYS A 331 -4.57 -9.98 -12.76
C CYS A 331 -4.50 -8.47 -13.00
N ILE A 332 -5.20 -7.67 -12.21
CA ILE A 332 -5.21 -6.21 -12.41
C ILE A 332 -3.83 -5.60 -12.14
N ALA A 333 -3.17 -6.00 -11.04
CA ALA A 333 -1.87 -5.42 -10.67
C ALA A 333 -0.70 -5.85 -11.58
N ALA A 334 -0.91 -6.83 -12.46
CA ALA A 334 0.05 -7.14 -13.52
C ALA A 334 -0.02 -6.15 -14.70
N HIS A 335 -0.92 -5.15 -14.67
CA HIS A 335 -1.14 -4.22 -15.76
C HIS A 335 -1.07 -2.76 -15.31
N LYS A 336 -0.74 -1.87 -16.25
CA LYS A 336 -0.67 -0.42 -16.03
C LYS A 336 -1.59 0.30 -17.01
N LEU A 337 -2.50 1.12 -16.48
CA LEU A 337 -3.43 1.92 -17.27
C LEU A 337 -2.88 3.32 -17.53
N VAL A 338 -2.72 3.66 -18.80
CA VAL A 338 -2.17 4.93 -19.29
C VAL A 338 -3.14 5.59 -20.26
N ALA A 339 -2.94 6.88 -20.53
CA ALA A 339 -3.70 7.62 -21.52
C ALA A 339 -2.83 7.99 -22.71
N GLU A 340 -3.36 7.77 -23.91
CA GLU A 340 -2.86 8.38 -25.14
C GLU A 340 -3.12 9.90 -25.17
N LEU A 341 -2.56 10.58 -26.17
CA LEU A 341 -2.65 12.04 -26.29
C LEU A 341 -4.09 12.57 -26.42
N ASP A 342 -4.99 11.77 -26.97
CA ASP A 342 -6.42 12.09 -27.10
C ASP A 342 -7.26 11.61 -25.91
N GLY A 343 -6.63 11.02 -24.89
CA GLY A 343 -7.28 10.47 -23.70
C GLY A 343 -7.73 9.01 -23.83
N THR A 344 -7.51 8.37 -24.98
CA THR A 344 -7.83 6.94 -25.17
C THR A 344 -7.06 6.08 -24.15
N PRO A 345 -7.74 5.15 -23.44
CA PRO A 345 -7.05 4.25 -22.51
C PRO A 345 -6.18 3.24 -23.25
N LEU A 346 -4.95 3.04 -22.76
CA LEU A 346 -4.12 1.89 -23.11
C LEU A 346 -3.76 1.14 -21.82
N PHE A 347 -3.77 -0.18 -21.88
CA PHE A 347 -3.62 -1.02 -20.70
C PHE A 347 -2.62 -2.13 -20.96
N PHE A 348 -1.43 -1.98 -20.39
CA PHE A 348 -0.30 -2.85 -20.70
C PHE A 348 0.01 -3.79 -19.56
N SER A 349 0.06 -5.10 -19.85
CA SER A 349 0.65 -6.07 -18.93
C SER A 349 2.16 -5.88 -18.84
N LYS A 350 2.74 -6.25 -17.69
CA LYS A 350 4.17 -6.51 -17.55
C LYS A 350 4.40 -8.00 -17.31
N GLU A 351 5.23 -8.61 -18.15
CA GLU A 351 5.64 -9.99 -17.97
C GLU A 351 6.66 -10.10 -16.82
N ASN A 352 6.38 -10.94 -15.83
CA ASN A 352 7.19 -11.10 -14.63
C ASN A 352 8.13 -12.30 -14.77
N PHE A 353 9.42 -12.14 -14.43
CA PHE A 353 10.41 -13.21 -14.49
C PHE A 353 10.64 -13.83 -15.90
N SER A 354 10.28 -13.08 -16.95
CA SER A 354 10.46 -13.46 -18.35
C SER A 354 10.69 -12.20 -19.21
N ASN A 355 11.94 -11.70 -19.18
CA ASN A 355 12.43 -10.54 -19.95
C ASN A 355 11.78 -9.17 -19.63
N GLY A 356 10.69 -9.12 -18.86
CA GLY A 356 10.06 -7.87 -18.45
C GLY A 356 9.27 -7.19 -19.56
N CYS A 357 8.84 -7.95 -20.58
CA CYS A 357 8.14 -7.46 -21.75
C CYS A 357 6.82 -6.76 -21.37
N MET A 358 6.42 -5.82 -22.22
CA MET A 358 5.18 -5.06 -22.07
C MET A 358 4.16 -5.54 -23.11
N GLY A 359 2.93 -5.86 -22.67
CA GLY A 359 1.81 -6.18 -23.57
C GLY A 359 1.99 -7.48 -24.37
N THR A 360 2.56 -8.53 -23.77
CA THR A 360 2.76 -9.79 -24.49
C THR A 360 1.45 -10.53 -24.74
N VAL A 361 1.30 -11.10 -25.94
CA VAL A 361 0.05 -11.74 -26.38
C VAL A 361 -0.23 -13.02 -25.59
N ASP A 362 0.81 -13.76 -25.21
CA ASP A 362 0.71 -14.97 -24.40
C ASP A 362 0.32 -14.70 -22.93
N VAL A 363 0.46 -13.45 -22.44
CA VAL A 363 -0.13 -12.99 -21.17
C VAL A 363 -1.55 -12.44 -21.39
N THR A 364 -1.78 -11.72 -22.49
CA THR A 364 -3.08 -11.14 -22.84
C THR A 364 -4.14 -12.21 -23.09
N TYR A 365 -3.79 -13.29 -23.77
CA TYR A 365 -4.71 -14.39 -24.07
C TYR A 365 -5.33 -15.03 -22.81
N PRO A 366 -4.53 -15.51 -21.82
CA PRO A 366 -5.09 -16.09 -20.60
C PRO A 366 -5.75 -15.06 -19.66
N SER A 367 -5.38 -13.77 -19.71
CA SER A 367 -6.04 -12.72 -18.93
C SER A 367 -7.35 -12.21 -19.58
N SER A 368 -7.53 -12.41 -20.89
CA SER A 368 -8.68 -11.88 -21.63
C SER A 368 -10.06 -12.23 -21.07
N PRO A 369 -10.36 -13.45 -20.55
CA PRO A 369 -11.69 -13.74 -20.01
C PRO A 369 -12.02 -12.88 -18.79
N PHE A 370 -11.01 -12.52 -17.99
CA PHE A 370 -11.18 -11.62 -16.85
C PHE A 370 -11.63 -10.25 -17.32
N PHE A 371 -10.93 -9.65 -18.29
CA PHE A 371 -11.26 -8.31 -18.76
C PHE A 371 -12.56 -8.28 -19.58
N LEU A 372 -12.89 -9.33 -20.32
CA LEU A 372 -14.20 -9.47 -20.97
C LEU A 372 -15.34 -9.46 -19.95
N LEU A 373 -15.17 -10.12 -18.80
CA LEU A 373 -16.17 -10.17 -17.75
C LEU A 373 -16.33 -8.80 -17.07
N PHE A 374 -15.22 -8.19 -16.65
CA PHE A 374 -15.26 -7.01 -15.80
C PHE A 374 -15.39 -5.69 -16.56
N ASN A 375 -14.66 -5.52 -17.66
CA ASN A 375 -14.77 -4.33 -18.50
C ASN A 375 -14.13 -4.55 -19.88
N PRO A 376 -14.92 -4.82 -20.93
CA PRO A 376 -14.40 -5.05 -22.28
C PRO A 376 -13.48 -3.93 -22.81
N ALA A 377 -13.67 -2.68 -22.36
CA ALA A 377 -12.80 -1.56 -22.75
C ALA A 377 -11.35 -1.75 -22.26
N LEU A 378 -11.13 -2.47 -21.15
CA LEU A 378 -9.79 -2.82 -20.68
C LEU A 378 -9.11 -3.86 -21.58
N LEU A 379 -9.88 -4.78 -22.18
CA LEU A 379 -9.33 -5.72 -23.15
C LEU A 379 -9.06 -5.04 -24.49
N GLU A 380 -9.96 -4.17 -24.94
CA GLU A 380 -9.74 -3.36 -26.14
C GLU A 380 -8.45 -2.53 -26.00
N ALA A 381 -8.25 -1.89 -24.84
CA ALA A 381 -7.05 -1.13 -24.48
C ALA A 381 -5.76 -1.98 -24.39
N GLN A 382 -5.84 -3.31 -24.32
CA GLN A 382 -4.70 -4.22 -24.40
C GLN A 382 -4.31 -4.58 -25.84
N LEU A 383 -5.24 -4.40 -26.79
CA LEU A 383 -5.11 -4.86 -28.18
C LEU A 383 -4.93 -3.72 -29.18
N THR A 384 -5.02 -2.47 -28.71
CA THR A 384 -4.79 -1.25 -29.49
C THR A 384 -3.40 -0.70 -29.23
#